data_AF-R1EKT5-F1
#
_entry.id   AF-R1EKT5-F1
#
_cell.length_a   1.000
_cell.length_b   1.000
_cell.length_c   1.000
_cell.angle_alpha   90.00
_cell.angle_beta   90.00
_cell.angle_gamma   90.00
#
_symmetry.space_group_name_H-M   'P 1'
#
loop_
_entity.id
_entity.type
_entity.pdbx_description
1 polymer ?
#
loop_
_entity_poly.entity_id
_entity_poly.type
_entity_poly.pdbx_seq_one_letter_code
_entity_poly.pdbx_strand_id
1 'polypeptide(L)'
;PLASAPFTALAWFVLHDLSFYCYHRTLHEVPWLYASVHKPHHKFTAPFAWTSHAVHPAEMALQAAGAMAGPLLWARLYGLPVRAWWCWLALVQAQGVMDHSGYDLPAPLDCFGMLPGFGGTRFHDDHHRYFTGNYAAALSLIDDLMGT
;
A
#
# COMPACT_ATOMS: atom_id res chain seq x y z
N PRO A 1 17.44 16.63 -9.11
CA PRO A 1 16.84 17.58 -10.09
C PRO A 1 15.34 17.29 -10.24
N LEU A 2 14.47 18.28 -10.51
CA LEU A 2 13.03 18.04 -10.71
C LEU A 2 12.74 16.98 -11.80
N ALA A 3 13.62 16.86 -12.80
CA ALA A 3 13.54 15.85 -13.85
C ALA A 3 13.64 14.39 -13.37
N SER A 4 14.23 14.13 -12.19
CA SER A 4 14.28 12.77 -11.61
C SER A 4 13.09 12.46 -10.71
N ALA A 5 12.24 13.45 -10.39
CA ALA A 5 11.18 13.31 -9.41
C ALA A 5 10.16 12.20 -9.73
N PRO A 6 9.71 11.99 -11.00
CA PRO A 6 8.81 10.90 -11.33
C PRO A 6 9.46 9.52 -11.11
N PHE A 7 10.71 9.36 -11.52
CA PHE A 7 11.46 8.11 -11.34
C PHE A 7 11.73 7.81 -9.86
N THR A 8 12.08 8.84 -9.08
CA THR A 8 12.25 8.72 -7.63
C THR A 8 10.94 8.33 -6.95
N ALA A 9 9.82 8.96 -7.31
CA ALA A 9 8.51 8.64 -6.76
C ALA A 9 8.07 7.21 -7.12
N LEU A 10 8.29 6.77 -8.36
CA LEU A 10 8.03 5.39 -8.78
C LEU A 10 8.89 4.38 -8.01
N ALA A 11 10.19 4.68 -7.82
CA ALA A 11 11.06 3.81 -7.03
C ALA A 11 10.61 3.72 -5.56
N TRP A 12 10.18 4.83 -4.95
CA TRP A 12 9.60 4.82 -3.61
C TRP A 12 8.29 4.04 -3.55
N PHE A 13 7.45 4.16 -4.59
CA PHE A 13 6.22 3.40 -4.74
C PHE A 13 6.44 1.90 -4.78
N VAL A 14 7.33 1.43 -5.64
CA VAL A 14 7.68 0.00 -5.74
C VAL A 14 8.28 -0.51 -4.42
N LEU A 15 9.16 0.25 -3.77
CA LEU A 15 9.72 -0.14 -2.47
C LEU A 15 8.66 -0.22 -1.36
N HIS A 16 7.73 0.74 -1.32
CA HIS A 16 6.62 0.74 -0.39
C HIS A 16 5.73 -0.49 -0.61
N ASP A 17 5.35 -0.77 -1.86
CA ASP A 17 4.43 -1.83 -2.20
C ASP A 17 5.03 -3.23 -1.98
N LEU A 18 6.32 -3.42 -2.30
CA LEU A 18 7.07 -4.62 -1.93
C LEU A 18 7.18 -4.80 -0.41
N SER A 19 7.40 -3.71 0.33
CA SER A 19 7.44 -3.76 1.79
C SER A 19 6.07 -4.15 2.35
N PHE A 20 5.00 -3.57 1.80
CA PHE A 20 3.62 -3.87 2.12
C PHE A 20 3.31 -5.34 1.90
N TYR A 21 3.58 -5.85 0.69
CA TYR A 21 3.44 -7.26 0.35
C TYR A 21 4.08 -8.17 1.40
N CYS A 22 5.36 -7.93 1.72
CA CYS A 22 6.13 -8.78 2.64
C CYS A 22 5.51 -8.82 4.04
N TYR A 23 5.23 -7.67 4.66
CA TYR A 23 4.67 -7.66 6.00
C TYR A 23 3.22 -8.14 6.01
N HIS A 24 2.44 -7.79 4.99
CA HIS A 24 1.02 -8.12 4.92
C HIS A 24 0.81 -9.63 4.75
N ARG A 25 1.57 -10.25 3.83
CA ARG A 25 1.62 -11.72 3.70
C ARG A 25 2.05 -12.38 5.01
N THR A 26 3.08 -11.84 5.68
CA THR A 26 3.53 -12.35 7.00
C THR A 26 2.43 -12.27 8.06
N LEU A 27 1.66 -11.17 8.08
CA LEU A 27 0.53 -11.00 8.98
C LEU A 27 -0.58 -12.02 8.75
N HIS A 28 -0.75 -12.52 7.51
CA HIS A 28 -1.68 -13.61 7.20
C HIS A 28 -1.13 -15.00 7.50
N GLU A 29 0.14 -15.26 7.15
CA GLU A 29 0.73 -16.60 7.25
C GLU A 29 1.06 -17.01 8.69
N VAL A 30 1.37 -16.04 9.57
CA VAL A 30 1.73 -16.32 10.97
C VAL A 30 0.46 -16.30 11.84
N PRO A 31 0.02 -17.42 12.43
CA PRO A 31 -1.32 -17.53 13.03
C PRO A 31 -1.62 -16.52 14.15
N TRP A 32 -0.64 -16.21 14.99
CA TRP A 32 -0.84 -15.27 16.10
C TRP A 32 -0.87 -13.81 15.63
N LEU A 33 -0.11 -13.48 14.57
CA LEU A 33 -0.15 -12.16 13.93
C LEU A 33 -1.49 -11.97 13.25
N TYR A 34 -1.97 -12.97 12.51
CA TYR A 34 -3.29 -12.90 11.89
C TYR A 34 -4.37 -12.71 12.96
N ALA A 35 -4.44 -13.62 13.94
CA ALA A 35 -5.53 -13.60 14.91
C ALA A 35 -5.58 -12.33 15.78
N SER A 36 -4.41 -11.78 16.16
CA SER A 36 -4.32 -10.70 17.15
C SER A 36 -4.13 -9.32 16.53
N VAL A 37 -3.46 -9.25 15.38
CA VAL A 37 -3.07 -8.00 14.75
C VAL A 37 -3.98 -7.70 13.56
N HIS A 38 -3.98 -8.58 12.55
CA HIS A 38 -4.56 -8.27 11.24
C HIS A 38 -6.05 -8.64 11.07
N LYS A 39 -6.53 -9.69 11.74
CA LYS A 39 -7.94 -10.09 11.75
C LYS A 39 -8.90 -8.98 12.19
N PRO A 40 -8.57 -8.10 13.17
CA PRO A 40 -9.34 -6.90 13.46
C PRO A 40 -9.64 -6.01 12.24
N HIS A 41 -8.67 -5.81 11.35
CA HIS A 41 -8.85 -5.05 10.10
C HIS A 41 -9.82 -5.79 9.15
N HIS A 42 -9.67 -7.11 9.03
CA HIS A 42 -10.54 -8.00 8.26
C HIS A 42 -11.96 -8.20 8.80
N LYS A 43 -12.35 -7.51 9.88
CA LYS A 43 -13.76 -7.47 10.29
C LYS A 43 -14.64 -6.77 9.25
N PHE A 44 -14.05 -5.93 8.40
CA PHE A 44 -14.73 -5.19 7.34
C PHE A 44 -14.60 -5.91 5.99
N THR A 45 -15.32 -7.02 5.80
CA THR A 45 -15.27 -7.83 4.57
C THR A 45 -15.78 -7.12 3.31
N ALA A 46 -16.40 -5.96 3.50
CA ALA A 46 -16.71 -4.97 2.46
C ALA A 46 -16.18 -3.63 2.98
N PRO A 47 -14.90 -3.30 2.69
CA PRO A 47 -14.27 -2.11 3.24
C PRO A 47 -14.90 -0.84 2.66
N PHE A 48 -14.70 0.26 3.37
CA PHE A 48 -15.04 1.61 2.90
C PHE A 48 -13.88 2.54 3.30
N ALA A 49 -13.75 3.70 2.67
CA ALA A 49 -12.57 4.59 2.78
C ALA A 49 -11.91 4.69 4.18
N TRP A 50 -12.70 4.78 5.25
CA TRP A 50 -12.20 4.91 6.63
C TRP A 50 -11.57 3.63 7.21
N THR A 51 -11.92 2.44 6.69
CA THR A 51 -11.37 1.17 7.16
C THR A 51 -9.90 0.99 6.79
N SER A 52 -9.39 1.76 5.81
CA SER A 52 -7.97 1.86 5.46
C SER A 52 -7.06 2.18 6.65
N HIS A 53 -7.59 2.86 7.68
CA HIS A 53 -6.86 3.21 8.90
C HIS A 53 -7.45 2.57 10.15
N ALA A 54 -8.50 1.74 10.01
CA ALA A 54 -9.03 0.91 11.10
C ALA A 54 -8.19 -0.37 11.25
N VAL A 55 -6.92 -0.19 11.59
CA VAL A 55 -5.90 -1.25 11.71
C VAL A 55 -5.31 -1.30 13.11
N HIS A 56 -4.66 -2.40 13.47
CA HIS A 56 -3.95 -2.47 14.74
C HIS A 56 -2.75 -1.49 14.76
N PRO A 57 -2.36 -0.89 15.92
CA PRO A 57 -1.22 0.02 15.98
C PRO A 57 0.10 -0.55 15.44
N ALA A 58 0.30 -1.86 15.56
CA ALA A 58 1.46 -2.55 14.97
C ALA A 58 1.42 -2.57 13.44
N GLU A 59 0.25 -2.76 12.82
CA GLU A 59 0.09 -2.62 11.36
C GLU A 59 0.35 -1.20 10.91
N MET A 60 -0.17 -0.22 11.65
CA MET A 60 0.09 1.19 11.38
C MET A 60 1.60 1.50 11.42
N ALA A 61 2.34 0.92 12.38
CA ALA A 61 3.79 1.08 12.47
C ALA A 61 4.52 0.41 11.29
N LEU A 62 4.09 -0.77 10.85
CA LEU A 62 4.64 -1.44 9.67
C LEU A 62 4.39 -0.65 8.37
N GLN A 63 3.16 -0.15 8.20
CA GLN A 63 2.78 0.70 7.07
C GLN A 63 3.64 1.98 7.05
N ALA A 64 3.81 2.65 8.20
CA ALA A 64 4.67 3.83 8.32
C ALA A 64 6.14 3.51 7.98
N ALA A 65 6.67 2.39 8.47
CA ALA A 65 8.05 1.97 8.17
C ALA A 65 8.25 1.69 6.69
N GLY A 66 7.31 1.00 6.04
CA GLY A 66 7.33 0.76 4.59
C GLY A 66 7.27 2.06 3.78
N ALA A 67 6.40 2.99 4.16
CA ALA A 67 6.28 4.29 3.50
C ALA A 67 7.53 5.17 3.70
N MET A 68 8.28 4.96 4.78
CA MET A 68 9.52 5.67 5.08
C MET A 68 10.76 5.13 4.34
N ALA A 69 10.76 3.85 3.93
CA ALA A 69 11.96 3.18 3.43
C ALA A 69 12.61 3.91 2.24
N GLY A 70 11.84 4.22 1.20
CA GLY A 70 12.32 4.93 0.01
C GLY A 70 12.84 6.34 0.31
N PRO A 71 12.02 7.22 0.93
CA PRO A 71 12.45 8.57 1.31
C PRO A 71 13.68 8.62 2.21
N LEU A 72 13.79 7.72 3.19
CA LEU A 72 14.95 7.68 4.10
C LEU A 72 16.23 7.21 3.38
N LEU A 73 16.14 6.22 2.49
CA LEU A 73 17.27 5.79 1.67
C LEU A 73 17.75 6.93 0.76
N TRP A 74 16.81 7.65 0.13
CA TRP A 74 17.13 8.84 -0.66
C TRP A 74 17.77 9.93 0.20
N ALA A 75 17.20 10.21 1.37
CA ALA A 75 17.69 11.24 2.27
C ALA A 75 19.12 10.98 2.75
N ARG A 76 19.50 9.71 2.94
CA ARG A 76 20.87 9.31 3.28
C ARG A 76 21.88 9.71 2.20
N LEU A 77 21.48 9.66 0.92
CA LEU A 77 22.37 9.91 -0.21
C LEU A 77 22.34 11.39 -0.67
N TYR A 78 21.18 12.04 -0.58
CA TYR A 78 20.92 13.33 -1.22
C TYR A 78 20.25 14.38 -0.32
N GLY A 79 20.00 14.06 0.95
CA GLY A 79 19.19 14.87 1.87
C GLY A 79 17.68 14.70 1.66
N LEU A 80 16.88 15.09 2.67
CA LEU A 80 15.42 14.92 2.65
C LEU A 80 14.71 16.13 2.02
N PRO A 81 14.16 16.02 0.80
CA PRO A 81 13.30 17.07 0.24
C PRO A 81 11.94 17.09 0.96
N VAL A 82 11.79 17.93 1.99
CA VAL A 82 10.58 18.02 2.83
C VAL A 82 9.27 18.16 2.04
N ARG A 83 9.28 18.89 0.92
CA ARG A 83 8.09 19.00 0.05
C ARG A 83 7.72 17.67 -0.60
N ALA A 84 8.71 16.96 -1.15
CA ALA A 84 8.48 15.66 -1.77
C ALA A 84 8.08 14.60 -0.73
N TRP A 85 8.58 14.69 0.50
CA TRP A 85 8.12 13.88 1.63
C TRP A 85 6.63 14.03 1.89
N TRP A 86 6.12 15.26 2.02
CA TRP A 86 4.70 15.49 2.24
C TRP A 86 3.83 15.09 1.05
N CYS A 87 4.28 15.34 -0.19
CA CYS A 87 3.59 14.87 -1.39
C CYS A 87 3.52 13.34 -1.43
N TRP A 88 4.62 12.68 -1.09
CA TRP A 88 4.71 11.22 -1.03
C TRP A 88 3.76 10.64 0.01
N LEU A 89 3.75 11.18 1.24
CA LEU A 89 2.81 10.76 2.27
C LEU A 89 1.35 10.95 1.81
N ALA A 90 1.00 12.10 1.25
CA ALA A 90 -0.36 12.33 0.75
C ALA A 90 -0.74 11.31 -0.33
N LEU A 91 0.20 10.96 -1.20
CA LEU A 91 0.00 10.02 -2.30
C LEU A 91 -0.26 8.59 -1.80
N VAL A 92 0.54 8.06 -0.86
CA VAL A 92 0.32 6.70 -0.33
C VAL A 92 -0.94 6.60 0.53
N GLN A 93 -1.30 7.68 1.25
CA GLN A 93 -2.55 7.72 2.03
C GLN A 93 -3.76 7.77 1.11
N ALA A 94 -3.70 8.58 0.04
CA ALA A 94 -4.76 8.64 -0.96
C ALA A 94 -4.95 7.27 -1.63
N GLN A 95 -3.85 6.60 -2.00
CA GLN A 95 -3.88 5.24 -2.55
C GLN A 95 -4.63 4.28 -1.62
N GLY A 96 -4.21 4.17 -0.35
CA GLY A 96 -4.85 3.26 0.59
C GLY A 96 -6.34 3.57 0.81
N VAL A 97 -6.73 4.84 0.83
CA VAL A 97 -8.14 5.24 0.91
C VAL A 97 -8.93 4.82 -0.33
N MET A 98 -8.35 4.97 -1.53
CA MET A 98 -8.99 4.56 -2.78
C MET A 98 -9.14 3.04 -2.86
N ASP A 99 -8.13 2.27 -2.46
CA ASP A 99 -8.19 0.81 -2.44
C ASP A 99 -9.28 0.25 -1.53
N HIS A 100 -9.61 0.98 -0.46
CA HIS A 100 -10.67 0.61 0.48
C HIS A 100 -12.00 1.30 0.17
N SER A 101 -12.11 2.10 -0.88
CA SER A 101 -13.26 2.99 -1.06
C SER A 101 -14.56 2.25 -1.40
N GLY A 102 -14.46 1.04 -1.95
CA GLY A 102 -15.57 0.29 -2.55
C GLY A 102 -15.98 0.81 -3.94
N TYR A 103 -15.20 1.70 -4.55
CA TYR A 103 -15.46 2.26 -5.88
C TYR A 103 -14.23 2.18 -6.79
N ASP A 104 -14.37 1.56 -7.96
CA ASP A 104 -13.41 1.71 -9.06
C ASP A 104 -13.55 3.12 -9.66
N LEU A 105 -12.63 4.02 -9.30
CA LEU A 105 -12.67 5.41 -9.75
C LEU A 105 -12.13 5.54 -11.19
N PRO A 106 -12.77 6.32 -12.07
CA PRO A 106 -12.24 6.57 -13.41
C PRO A 106 -11.07 7.55 -13.37
N ALA A 107 -10.17 7.46 -14.34
CA ALA A 107 -9.16 8.49 -14.57
C ALA A 107 -9.85 9.86 -14.82
N PRO A 108 -9.32 10.97 -14.28
CA PRO A 108 -8.06 11.10 -13.54
C PRO A 108 -8.19 10.98 -12.01
N LEU A 109 -9.35 10.57 -11.48
CA LEU A 109 -9.57 10.46 -10.04
C LEU A 109 -8.73 9.34 -9.43
N ASP A 110 -8.60 8.23 -10.15
CA ASP A 110 -7.55 7.23 -9.91
C ASP A 110 -6.32 7.58 -10.76
N CYS A 111 -5.34 8.22 -10.13
CA CYS A 111 -4.08 8.56 -10.78
C CYS A 111 -3.09 7.39 -10.84
N PHE A 112 -3.43 6.25 -10.23
CA PHE A 112 -2.61 5.03 -10.20
C PHE A 112 -3.10 3.97 -11.19
N GLY A 113 -4.36 4.01 -11.60
CA GLY A 113 -4.95 3.12 -12.61
C GLY A 113 -4.29 3.16 -13.99
N MET A 114 -3.34 4.08 -14.22
CA MET A 114 -2.49 4.12 -15.41
C MET A 114 -1.20 3.29 -15.27
N LEU A 115 -0.86 2.81 -14.06
CA LEU A 115 0.32 1.98 -13.83
C LEU A 115 0.06 0.53 -14.30
N PRO A 116 0.98 -0.07 -15.07
CA PRO A 116 0.86 -1.48 -15.45
C PRO A 116 0.77 -2.39 -14.23
N GLY A 117 -0.20 -3.30 -14.21
CA GLY A 117 -0.40 -4.23 -13.10
C GLY A 117 -0.94 -3.58 -11.83
N PHE A 118 -1.60 -2.42 -11.93
CA PHE A 118 -2.36 -1.84 -10.83
C PHE A 118 -3.65 -2.62 -10.59
N GLY A 119 -3.87 -3.06 -9.35
CA GLY A 119 -5.03 -3.87 -8.97
C GLY A 119 -6.29 -3.04 -8.66
N GLY A 120 -6.12 -1.82 -8.15
CA GLY A 120 -7.21 -0.93 -7.75
C GLY A 120 -8.08 -1.47 -6.62
N THR A 121 -9.24 -0.84 -6.42
CA THR A 121 -10.17 -1.17 -5.33
C THR A 121 -10.62 -2.63 -5.36
N ARG A 122 -10.98 -3.14 -6.54
CA ARG A 122 -11.42 -4.53 -6.68
C ARG A 122 -10.40 -5.55 -6.18
N PHE A 123 -9.11 -5.31 -6.40
CA PHE A 123 -8.03 -6.19 -5.93
C PHE A 123 -8.01 -6.29 -4.41
N HIS A 124 -8.19 -5.16 -3.72
CA HIS A 124 -8.23 -5.12 -2.27
C HIS A 124 -9.58 -5.61 -1.70
N ASP A 125 -10.70 -5.36 -2.38
CA ASP A 125 -12.00 -5.92 -1.99
C ASP A 125 -11.99 -7.45 -2.06
N ASP A 126 -11.41 -8.04 -3.12
CA ASP A 126 -11.25 -9.48 -3.23
C ASP A 126 -10.34 -10.02 -2.09
N HIS A 127 -9.31 -9.25 -1.67
CA HIS A 127 -8.50 -9.58 -0.50
C HIS A 127 -9.34 -9.66 0.80
N HIS A 128 -10.14 -8.63 1.09
CA HIS A 128 -11.04 -8.60 2.26
C HIS A 128 -12.17 -9.64 2.21
N ARG A 129 -12.49 -10.14 1.01
CA ARG A 129 -13.51 -11.16 0.80
C ARG A 129 -12.99 -12.58 0.99
N TYR A 130 -11.81 -12.89 0.46
CA TYR A 130 -11.27 -14.25 0.43
C TYR A 130 -10.20 -14.50 1.50
N PHE A 131 -9.60 -13.45 2.06
CA PHE A 131 -8.55 -13.50 3.09
C PHE A 131 -7.28 -14.25 2.66
N THR A 132 -7.12 -14.52 1.38
CA THR A 132 -6.00 -15.25 0.80
C THR A 132 -5.61 -14.60 -0.51
N GLY A 133 -4.32 -14.33 -0.68
CA GLY A 133 -3.80 -13.66 -1.87
C GLY A 133 -3.99 -12.15 -1.86
N ASN A 134 -3.60 -11.50 -2.94
CA ASN A 134 -3.69 -10.04 -3.12
C ASN A 134 -3.05 -9.27 -1.94
N TYR A 135 -1.80 -9.60 -1.59
CA TYR A 135 -1.13 -9.06 -0.43
C TYR A 135 -0.42 -7.72 -0.69
N ALA A 136 -0.13 -7.34 -1.93
CA ALA A 136 0.38 -6.02 -2.26
C ALA A 136 -0.66 -4.93 -1.93
N ALA A 137 -0.23 -3.69 -1.74
CA ALA A 137 -1.17 -2.59 -1.55
C ALA A 137 -1.80 -2.19 -2.88
N ALA A 138 -1.00 -2.12 -3.95
CA ALA A 138 -1.44 -1.51 -5.21
C ALA A 138 -1.12 -2.34 -6.46
N LEU A 139 0.10 -2.87 -6.59
CA LEU A 139 0.54 -3.58 -7.80
C LEU A 139 0.22 -5.06 -7.68
N SER A 140 -0.86 -5.50 -8.32
CA SER A 140 -1.21 -6.93 -8.46
C SER A 140 -0.07 -7.73 -9.11
N LEU A 141 0.77 -7.08 -9.91
CA LEU A 141 1.97 -7.68 -10.49
C LEU A 141 2.90 -8.31 -9.45
N ILE A 142 3.00 -7.74 -8.23
CA ILE A 142 3.84 -8.31 -7.17
C ILE A 142 3.28 -9.67 -6.73
N ASP A 143 1.96 -9.75 -6.54
CA ASP A 143 1.25 -10.99 -6.23
C ASP A 143 1.36 -12.01 -7.37
N ASP A 144 1.15 -11.60 -8.62
CA ASP A 144 1.33 -12.44 -9.82
C ASP A 144 2.74 -13.07 -9.87
N LEU A 145 3.77 -12.28 -9.58
CA LEU A 145 5.17 -12.73 -9.56
C LEU A 145 5.48 -13.68 -8.40
N MET A 146 4.79 -13.52 -7.27
CA MET A 146 5.01 -14.31 -6.06
C MET A 146 4.06 -15.50 -5.94
N GLY A 147 3.12 -15.64 -6.89
CA GLY A 147 2.14 -16.72 -6.94
C GLY A 147 1.09 -16.64 -5.83
N THR A 148 0.69 -15.43 -5.46
CA THR A 148 -0.34 -15.16 -4.44
C THR A 148 -1.50 -14.37 -5.01
#